data_AF-A0AAV8YS70-F1
#
_entry.id   AF-A0AAV8YS70-F1
#
_cell.length_a   1.000
_cell.length_b   1.000
_cell.length_c   1.000
_cell.angle_alpha   90.00
_cell.angle_beta   90.00
_cell.angle_gamma   90.00
#
_symmetry.space_group_name_H-M   'P 1'
#
loop_
_entity.id
_entity.type
_entity.pdbx_description
1 polymer ?
#
loop_
_entity_poly.entity_id
_entity_poly.type
_entity_poly.pdbx_seq_one_letter_code
_entity_poly.pdbx_strand_id
1 'polypeptide(L)'
;MKAIVILFIFAIVASVFAAKDMMRKSIVFDKNTPDVFYCPIHKPTGFDKLIVKARPLKKLCEFEGNPLPEDYKSDCYQDVDESDYACKEKYRIMVSFLSYLKLTSLHCSYLRRQGILI
;
A
#
# COMPACT_ATOMS: atom_id res chain seq x y z
N MET A 1 -0.16 -18.97 40.22
CA MET A 1 -1.28 -19.12 39.27
C MET A 1 -1.64 -17.82 38.55
N LYS A 2 -1.95 -16.72 39.24
CA LYS A 2 -2.33 -15.43 38.60
C LYS A 2 -1.27 -14.87 37.64
N ALA A 3 0.02 -14.89 38.02
CA ALA A 3 1.11 -14.42 37.17
C ALA A 3 1.29 -15.24 35.87
N ILE A 4 1.05 -16.56 35.94
CA ILE A 4 1.10 -17.45 34.77
C ILE A 4 -0.06 -17.13 33.82
N VAL A 5 -1.26 -16.94 34.37
CA VAL A 5 -2.44 -16.54 33.57
C VAL A 5 -2.23 -15.18 32.89
N ILE A 6 -1.64 -14.21 33.58
CA ILE A 6 -1.31 -12.89 33.01
C ILE A 6 -0.28 -13.02 31.87
N LEU A 7 0.77 -13.84 32.03
CA LEU A 7 1.75 -14.10 30.98
C LEU A 7 1.11 -14.74 29.74
N PHE A 8 0.21 -15.70 29.94
CA PHE A 8 -0.53 -16.32 28.83
C PHE A 8 -1.43 -15.32 28.10
N ILE A 9 -2.16 -14.46 28.83
CA ILE A 9 -2.98 -13.41 28.21
C ILE A 9 -2.10 -12.45 27.41
N PHE A 10 -0.96 -12.03 27.94
CA PHE A 10 -0.04 -11.13 27.25
C PHE A 10 0.52 -11.76 25.96
N ALA A 11 0.87 -13.05 26.00
CA ALA A 11 1.32 -13.80 24.83
C ALA A 11 0.24 -13.93 23.74
N ILE A 12 -1.01 -14.19 24.14
CA ILE A 12 -2.15 -14.25 23.20
C ILE A 12 -2.36 -12.89 22.55
N VAL A 13 -2.40 -11.81 23.33
CA VAL A 13 -2.56 -10.45 22.80
C VAL A 13 -1.42 -10.11 21.83
N ALA A 14 -0.17 -10.38 22.20
CA ALA A 14 0.99 -10.13 21.34
C ALA A 14 0.92 -10.88 19.99
N SER A 15 0.44 -12.13 19.98
CA SER A 15 0.31 -12.91 18.74
C SER A 15 -0.76 -12.35 17.78
N VAL A 16 -1.86 -11.80 18.30
CA VAL A 16 -2.89 -11.14 17.49
C VAL A 16 -2.35 -9.86 16.83
N PHE A 17 -1.56 -9.06 17.56
CA PHE A 17 -0.92 -7.88 16.99
C PHE A 17 0.12 -8.22 15.92
N ALA A 18 0.92 -9.27 16.13
CA ALA A 18 1.92 -9.72 15.16
C ALA A 18 1.28 -10.24 13.85
N ALA A 19 0.16 -10.96 13.93
CA ALA A 19 -0.54 -11.47 12.75
C ALA A 19 -1.15 -10.37 11.87
N LYS A 20 -1.60 -9.26 12.49
CA LYS A 20 -2.17 -8.12 11.77
C LYS A 20 -1.12 -7.37 10.93
N ASP A 21 0.14 -7.41 11.35
CA ASP A 21 1.23 -6.68 10.71
C ASP A 21 1.80 -7.40 9.48
N MET A 22 1.76 -8.75 9.47
CA MET A 22 2.19 -9.53 8.30
C MET A 22 1.27 -9.36 7.08
N MET A 23 -0.01 -9.05 7.30
CA MET A 23 -0.98 -8.80 6.22
C MET A 23 -0.81 -7.41 5.58
N ARG A 24 -0.28 -6.43 6.32
CA ARG A 24 -0.06 -5.04 5.85
C ARG A 24 1.05 -4.92 4.80
N LYS A 25 2.04 -5.82 4.76
CA LYS A 25 3.16 -5.77 3.79
C LYS A 25 2.85 -6.32 2.39
N SER A 26 1.59 -6.68 2.09
CA SER A 26 1.23 -7.33 0.84
C SER A 26 1.07 -6.39 -0.36
N ILE A 27 1.15 -5.07 -0.16
CA ILE A 27 1.08 -4.08 -1.24
C ILE A 27 2.47 -3.94 -1.86
N VAL A 28 2.67 -4.61 -2.99
CA VAL A 28 3.90 -4.50 -3.76
C VAL A 28 3.74 -3.34 -4.74
N PHE A 29 4.67 -2.38 -4.67
CA PHE A 29 4.76 -1.27 -5.61
C PHE A 29 6.01 -1.46 -6.49
N ASP A 30 5.83 -1.49 -7.81
CA ASP A 30 6.93 -1.56 -8.77
C ASP A 30 7.27 -0.16 -9.28
N LYS A 31 8.54 0.23 -9.17
CA LYS A 31 9.04 1.53 -9.64
C LYS A 31 8.90 1.70 -11.16
N ASN A 32 8.85 0.59 -11.90
CA ASN A 32 8.71 0.61 -13.35
C ASN A 32 7.25 0.81 -13.80
N THR A 33 6.28 0.55 -12.91
CA THR A 33 4.84 0.71 -13.19
C THR A 33 4.16 1.54 -12.08
N PRO A 34 4.43 2.84 -11.99
CA PRO A 34 3.92 3.69 -10.91
C PRO A 34 2.40 3.89 -10.93
N ASP A 35 1.76 3.58 -12.06
CA ASP A 35 0.32 3.73 -12.24
C ASP A 35 -0.50 2.57 -11.66
N VAL A 36 0.14 1.48 -11.21
CA VAL A 36 -0.55 0.29 -10.70
C VAL A 36 0.04 -0.22 -9.38
N PHE A 37 -0.82 -0.73 -8.52
CA PHE A 37 -0.46 -1.45 -7.29
C PHE A 37 -0.96 -2.89 -7.37
N TYR A 38 -0.31 -3.77 -6.61
CA TYR A 38 -0.64 -5.19 -6.57
C TYR A 38 -1.26 -5.53 -5.22
N CYS A 39 -2.47 -6.10 -5.21
CA CYS A 39 -3.14 -6.53 -3.99
C CYS A 39 -3.57 -8.01 -4.05
N PRO A 40 -3.56 -8.72 -2.91
CA PRO A 40 -3.99 -10.12 -2.84
C PRO A 40 -5.52 -10.24 -2.98
N ILE A 41 -5.95 -11.24 -3.77
CA ILE A 41 -7.37 -11.54 -4.00
C ILE A 41 -7.94 -12.48 -2.93
N HIS A 42 -7.10 -13.38 -2.40
CA HIS A 42 -7.48 -14.39 -1.42
C HIS A 42 -6.46 -14.43 -0.27
N LYS A 43 -6.88 -14.98 0.89
CA LYS A 43 -5.98 -15.21 2.02
C LYS A 43 -4.80 -16.07 1.56
N PRO A 44 -3.55 -15.58 1.65
CA PRO A 44 -2.40 -16.38 1.29
C PRO A 44 -2.24 -17.52 2.30
N THR A 45 -2.24 -18.75 1.82
CA THR A 45 -1.94 -19.96 2.62
C THR A 45 -0.43 -20.19 2.80
N GLY A 46 0.41 -19.43 2.10
CA GLY A 46 1.87 -19.37 2.22
C GLY A 46 2.47 -18.26 1.35
N PHE A 47 3.76 -17.93 1.52
CA PHE A 47 4.47 -16.91 0.71
C PHE A 47 4.59 -17.30 -0.77
N ASP A 48 4.55 -18.60 -1.08
CA ASP A 48 4.86 -19.14 -2.41
C ASP A 48 3.71 -19.00 -3.42
N LYS A 49 2.52 -18.59 -2.99
CA LYS A 49 1.31 -18.49 -3.84
C LYS A 49 0.52 -17.20 -3.60
N LEU A 50 1.21 -16.07 -3.54
CA LEU A 50 0.57 -14.75 -3.47
C LEU A 50 0.01 -14.37 -4.87
N ILE A 51 -1.23 -14.77 -5.17
CA ILE A 51 -1.92 -14.33 -6.39
C ILE A 51 -2.36 -12.89 -6.18
N VAL A 52 -1.61 -11.96 -6.77
CA VAL A 52 -1.90 -10.53 -6.74
C VAL A 52 -2.52 -10.06 -8.04
N LYS A 53 -3.47 -9.12 -7.94
CA LYS A 53 -4.06 -8.46 -9.10
C LYS A 53 -3.48 -7.06 -9.22
N ALA A 54 -3.04 -6.70 -10.43
CA ALA A 54 -2.66 -5.33 -10.74
C ALA A 54 -3.93 -4.45 -10.80
N ARG A 55 -3.92 -3.35 -10.06
CA ARG A 55 -5.00 -2.37 -9.97
C ARG A 55 -4.44 -0.95 -10.10
N PRO A 56 -5.20 0.01 -10.64
CA PRO A 56 -4.69 1.37 -10.84
C PRO A 56 -4.48 2.08 -9.50
N LEU A 57 -3.43 2.88 -9.37
CA LEU A 57 -3.10 3.62 -8.14
C LEU A 57 -4.24 4.53 -7.64
N LYS A 58 -5.14 4.96 -8.54
CA LYS A 58 -6.33 5.75 -8.19
C LYS A 58 -7.27 5.03 -7.22
N LYS A 59 -7.36 3.71 -7.34
CA LYS A 59 -8.15 2.81 -6.49
C LYS A 59 -7.50 2.52 -5.13
N LEU A 60 -6.22 2.85 -4.97
CA LEU A 60 -5.55 2.71 -3.68
C LEU A 60 -6.05 3.83 -2.77
N CYS A 61 -6.62 3.50 -1.61
CA CYS A 61 -7.14 4.45 -0.65
C CYS A 61 -8.04 5.51 -1.32
N GLU A 62 -9.09 5.04 -2.00
CA GLU A 62 -10.10 5.84 -2.69
C GLU A 62 -10.93 6.64 -1.69
N PHE A 63 -11.25 6.05 -0.53
CA PHE A 63 -12.07 6.66 0.51
C PHE A 63 -11.26 7.29 1.64
N GLU A 64 -9.94 7.36 1.53
CA GLU A 64 -9.09 7.97 2.57
C GLU A 64 -9.20 7.30 3.95
N GLY A 65 -9.61 6.03 4.00
CA GLY A 65 -9.90 5.33 5.26
C GLY A 65 -11.22 5.74 5.93
N ASN A 66 -12.09 6.46 5.22
CA ASN A 66 -13.47 6.72 5.66
C ASN A 66 -14.33 5.44 5.63
N PRO A 67 -15.46 5.40 6.37
CA PRO A 67 -16.39 4.28 6.29
C PRO A 67 -16.84 4.04 4.85
N LEU A 68 -16.66 2.81 4.40
CA LEU A 68 -17.00 2.37 3.05
C LEU A 68 -18.53 2.32 2.91
N PRO A 69 -19.08 2.77 1.76
CA PRO A 69 -20.52 2.66 1.53
C PRO A 69 -20.97 1.19 1.48
N GLU A 70 -22.23 0.91 1.84
CA GLU A 70 -22.75 -0.46 1.98
C GLU A 70 -22.69 -1.29 0.68
N ASP A 71 -22.69 -0.62 -0.47
CA ASP A 71 -22.56 -1.23 -1.79
C ASP A 71 -21.10 -1.34 -2.28
N TYR A 72 -20.12 -0.92 -1.46
CA TYR A 72 -18.72 -1.00 -1.82
C TYR A 72 -18.25 -2.46 -1.89
N LYS A 73 -17.96 -2.90 -3.11
CA LYS A 73 -17.39 -4.23 -3.35
C LYS A 73 -15.88 -4.15 -3.18
N SER A 74 -15.39 -4.70 -2.07
CA SER A 74 -13.97 -4.80 -1.77
C SER A 74 -13.19 -5.37 -2.96
N ASP A 75 -12.33 -4.53 -3.55
CA ASP A 75 -11.55 -4.87 -4.74
C ASP A 75 -10.35 -5.78 -4.39
N CYS A 76 -9.95 -5.75 -3.12
CA CYS A 76 -8.84 -6.49 -2.51
C CYS A 76 -9.30 -7.24 -1.25
N TYR A 77 -8.59 -8.31 -0.88
CA TYR A 77 -8.92 -9.11 0.30
C TYR A 77 -8.94 -8.24 1.58
N GLN A 78 -10.05 -8.23 2.31
CA GLN A 78 -10.23 -7.48 3.57
C GLN A 78 -9.99 -5.96 3.47
N ASP A 79 -10.29 -5.33 2.32
CA ASP A 79 -10.17 -3.88 2.15
C ASP A 79 -8.76 -3.36 2.49
N VAL A 80 -7.74 -4.17 2.21
CA VAL A 80 -6.35 -3.83 2.48
C VAL A 80 -5.93 -2.56 1.73
N ASP A 81 -6.56 -2.29 0.58
CA ASP A 81 -6.45 -1.07 -0.23
C ASP A 81 -6.98 0.19 0.46
N GLU A 82 -7.84 0.07 1.47
CA GLU A 82 -8.39 1.18 2.27
C GLU A 82 -7.81 1.24 3.69
N SER A 83 -6.83 0.39 3.99
CA SER A 83 -6.14 0.41 5.28
C SER A 83 -5.27 1.67 5.46
N ASP A 84 -5.03 2.08 6.70
CA ASP A 84 -4.11 3.20 7.00
C ASP A 84 -2.74 3.07 6.31
N TYR A 85 -2.29 1.82 6.13
CA TYR A 85 -1.02 1.54 5.47
C TYR A 85 -1.10 1.85 3.97
N ALA A 86 -2.17 1.43 3.29
CA ALA A 86 -2.41 1.75 1.88
C ALA A 86 -2.49 3.26 1.64
N CYS A 87 -3.17 3.99 2.52
CA CYS A 87 -3.27 5.45 2.44
C CYS A 87 -1.91 6.15 2.60
N LYS A 88 -1.11 5.71 3.58
CA LYS A 88 0.26 6.23 3.76
C LYS A 88 1.14 5.93 2.55
N GLU A 89 1.00 4.75 1.97
CA GLU A 89 1.80 4.35 0.82
C GLU A 89 1.40 5.12 -0.44
N LYS A 90 0.10 5.36 -0.68
CA LYS A 90 -0.40 6.26 -1.73
C LYS A 90 0.24 7.65 -1.62
N TYR A 91 0.24 8.22 -0.42
CA TYR A 91 0.85 9.52 -0.17
C TYR A 91 2.35 9.52 -0.47
N ARG A 92 3.08 8.48 -0.02
CA ARG A 92 4.51 8.31 -0.30
C ARG A 92 4.81 8.26 -1.79
N ILE A 93 4.02 7.49 -2.55
CA ILE A 93 4.14 7.37 -4.00
C ILE A 93 3.87 8.73 -4.67
N MET A 94 2.80 9.43 -4.27
CA MET A 94 2.47 10.75 -4.81
C MET A 94 3.60 11.77 -4.58
N VAL A 95 4.16 11.83 -3.37
CA VAL A 95 5.27 12.75 -3.04
C VAL A 95 6.53 12.41 -3.85
N SER A 96 6.82 11.11 -4.00
CA SER A 96 7.96 10.65 -4.80
C SER A 96 7.76 11.03 -6.28
N PHE A 97 6.58 10.77 -6.83
CA PHE A 97 6.25 11.09 -8.22
C PHE A 97 6.29 12.59 -8.49
N LEU A 98 5.78 13.43 -7.57
CA LEU A 98 5.90 14.89 -7.66
C LEU A 98 7.36 15.34 -7.67
N SER A 99 8.23 14.69 -6.89
CA SER A 99 9.67 14.97 -6.88
C SER A 99 10.34 14.60 -8.21
N TYR A 100 10.01 13.44 -8.78
CA TYR A 100 10.46 13.03 -10.12
C TYR A 100 9.92 13.93 -11.23
N LEU A 101 8.66 14.35 -11.16
CA LEU A 101 8.06 15.27 -12.13
C LEU A 101 8.70 16.66 -12.03
N LYS A 102 9.04 17.11 -10.82
CA LYS A 102 9.75 18.38 -10.60
C LYS A 102 11.18 18.29 -11.12
N LEU A 103 11.88 17.18 -10.88
CA LEU A 103 13.22 16.91 -11.42
C LEU A 103 13.22 16.82 -12.95
N THR A 104 12.27 16.11 -13.55
CA THR A 104 12.14 16.01 -15.02
C THR A 104 11.73 17.34 -15.64
N SER A 105 10.86 18.12 -15.00
CA SER A 105 10.51 19.48 -15.43
C SER A 105 11.69 20.45 -15.30
N LEU A 106 12.46 20.37 -14.21
CA LEU A 106 13.71 21.12 -14.02
C LEU A 106 14.77 20.72 -15.04
N HIS A 107 14.94 19.42 -15.29
CA HIS A 107 15.87 18.89 -16.28
C HIS A 107 15.45 19.28 -17.70
N CYS A 108 14.16 19.19 -18.02
CA CYS A 108 13.60 19.64 -19.29
C CYS A 108 13.75 21.17 -19.46
N SER A 109 13.52 21.95 -18.40
CA SER A 109 13.75 23.39 -18.39
C SER A 109 15.24 23.74 -18.55
N TYR A 110 16.14 22.97 -17.94
CA TYR A 110 17.59 23.11 -18.07
C TYR A 110 18.07 22.78 -19.49
N LEU A 111 17.59 21.67 -20.06
CA LEU A 111 17.88 21.25 -21.44
C LEU A 111 17.33 22.24 -22.47
N ARG A 112 16.12 22.78 -22.25
CA ARG A 112 15.54 23.84 -23.10
C ARG A 112 16.33 25.15 -22.98
N ARG A 113 16.80 25.50 -21.78
CA ARG A 113 17.66 26.68 -21.55
C ARG A 113 19.07 26.53 -22.15
N GLN A 114 19.55 25.29 -22.33
CA GLN A 114 20.78 24.97 -23.06
C GLN A 114 20.58 24.78 -24.57
N GLY A 115 19.35 24.91 -25.10
CA GLY A 115 19.06 24.75 -26.52
C GLY A 115 19.18 23.31 -27.04
N ILE A 116 19.19 22.32 -26.14
CA ILE A 116 19.30 20.89 -26.50
C ILE A 116 17.92 20.31 -26.87
N LEU A 117 16.85 20.81 -26.26
CA LEU A 117 15.47 20.43 -26.58
C LEU A 117 14.78 21.60 -27.28
N ILE A 118 14.25 21.36 -28.49
CA ILE A 118 13.53 22.33 -29.33
C ILE A 118 12.19 22.70 -28.68
#